data_AF-A0A352TTV5-F1
#
_entry.id   AF-A0A352TTV5-F1
#
_cell.length_a   1.000
_cell.length_b   1.000
_cell.length_c   1.000
_cell.angle_alpha   90.00
_cell.angle_beta   90.00
_cell.angle_gamma   90.00
#
_symmetry.space_group_name_H-M   'P 1'
#
loop_
_entity.id
_entity.type
_entity.pdbx_description
1 polymer ?
#
loop_
_entity_poly.entity_id
_entity_poly.type
_entity_poly.pdbx_seq_one_letter_code
_entity_poly.pdbx_strand_id
1 'polypeptide(L)'
;MSLYKTLQQRDMIKDVSDELLATSLLDNEKTTFYCGFDPTGQSLTVGHLVQIVRMKLLQSYGHHPIVLIGGATGLIGDPKQTSERKLLTLEASLENASKIEKQLKHFLGENATYVNNYDWVKNIDMIGFLRDYGKQFSINYMLAKDTVS
;
A
#
# COMPACT_ATOMS: atom_id res chain seq x y z
N MET A 1 -1.32 26.05 -8.03
CA MET A 1 -1.83 25.12 -9.06
C MET A 1 -2.48 23.95 -8.34
N SER A 2 -3.62 23.44 -8.81
CA SER A 2 -4.32 22.31 -8.17
C SER A 2 -3.39 21.09 -8.08
N LEU A 3 -3.45 20.37 -6.96
CA LEU A 3 -2.66 19.16 -6.73
C LEU A 3 -3.08 18.08 -7.73
N TYR A 4 -4.38 17.87 -7.90
CA TYR A 4 -4.89 16.88 -8.85
C TYR A 4 -4.40 17.15 -10.28
N LYS A 5 -4.49 18.41 -10.73
CA LYS A 5 -3.97 18.82 -12.04
C LYS A 5 -2.45 18.63 -12.16
N THR A 6 -1.71 18.83 -11.08
CA THR A 6 -0.25 18.58 -11.05
C THR A 6 0.07 17.10 -11.23
N LEU A 7 -0.72 16.21 -10.62
CA LEU A 7 -0.56 14.76 -10.77
C LEU A 7 -0.89 14.31 -12.20
N GLN A 8 -1.95 14.86 -12.81
CA GLN A 8 -2.31 14.58 -14.21
C GLN A 8 -1.21 15.02 -15.17
N GLN A 9 -0.71 16.26 -15.04
CA GLN A 9 0.34 16.78 -15.93
C GLN A 9 1.68 16.05 -15.83
N ARG A 10 1.92 15.35 -14.72
CA ARG A 10 3.12 14.55 -14.48
C ARG A 10 2.91 13.07 -14.80
N ASP A 11 1.76 12.69 -15.37
CA ASP A 11 1.38 11.32 -15.65
C ASP A 11 1.50 10.39 -14.41
N MET A 12 1.18 10.93 -13.23
CA MET A 12 1.25 10.20 -11.95
C MET A 12 -0.06 9.50 -11.57
N ILE A 13 -1.05 9.56 -12.47
CA ILE A 13 -2.36 8.97 -12.35
C ILE A 13 -2.56 8.00 -13.52
N LYS A 14 -2.80 6.73 -13.19
CA LYS A 14 -3.18 5.71 -14.18
C LYS A 14 -4.70 5.52 -14.18
N ASP A 15 -5.25 5.25 -13.00
CA ASP A 15 -6.67 4.96 -12.79
C ASP A 15 -7.18 5.74 -11.57
N VAL A 16 -8.45 6.15 -11.60
CA VAL A 16 -9.15 6.85 -10.51
C VAL A 16 -10.56 6.28 -10.40
N SER A 17 -11.03 5.99 -9.19
CA SER A 17 -12.37 5.44 -8.95
C SER A 17 -13.48 6.46 -9.19
N ASP A 18 -13.25 7.71 -8.76
CA ASP A 18 -14.14 8.86 -8.94
C ASP A 18 -13.27 10.13 -9.05
N GLU A 19 -13.21 10.70 -10.25
CA GLU A 19 -12.37 11.87 -10.54
C GLU A 19 -12.84 13.14 -9.82
N LEU A 20 -14.16 13.34 -9.68
CA LEU A 20 -14.70 14.53 -9.02
C LEU A 20 -14.42 14.50 -7.52
N LEU A 21 -14.64 13.35 -6.90
CA LEU A 21 -14.34 13.16 -5.48
C LEU A 21 -12.84 13.26 -5.23
N ALA A 22 -12.00 12.63 -6.06
CA ALA A 22 -10.54 12.70 -5.91
C ALA A 22 -10.03 14.14 -6.04
N THR A 23 -10.54 14.90 -7.01
CA THR A 23 -10.19 16.32 -7.19
C THR A 23 -10.56 17.12 -5.94
N SER A 24 -11.79 16.95 -5.44
CA SER A 24 -12.25 17.67 -4.25
C SER A 24 -11.40 17.34 -3.01
N LEU A 25 -11.12 16.06 -2.77
CA LEU A 25 -10.32 15.60 -1.63
C LEU A 25 -8.85 16.05 -1.66
N LEU A 26 -8.28 16.22 -2.86
CA LEU A 26 -6.90 16.62 -3.05
C LEU A 26 -6.71 18.14 -3.08
N ASP A 27 -7.70 18.89 -3.56
CA ASP A 27 -7.57 20.34 -3.74
C ASP A 27 -8.21 21.15 -2.60
N ASN A 28 -9.23 20.60 -1.92
CA ASN A 28 -10.02 21.34 -0.94
C ASN A 28 -9.88 20.83 0.51
N GLU A 29 -9.31 19.65 0.72
CA GLU A 29 -9.28 18.96 2.02
C GLU A 29 -7.86 18.59 2.45
N LYS A 30 -7.66 18.33 3.75
CA LYS A 30 -6.42 17.73 4.29
C LYS A 30 -6.60 16.24 4.54
N THR A 31 -6.79 15.51 3.45
CA THR A 31 -7.14 14.08 3.49
C THR A 31 -6.02 13.20 4.05
N THR A 32 -6.38 12.15 4.80
CA THR A 32 -5.47 11.06 5.19
C THR A 32 -5.52 9.96 4.14
N PHE A 33 -4.35 9.48 3.71
CA PHE A 33 -4.21 8.45 2.68
C PHE A 33 -3.17 7.42 3.09
N TYR A 34 -3.15 6.25 2.44
CA TYR A 34 -2.13 5.24 2.70
C TYR A 34 -1.49 4.69 1.44
N CYS A 35 -0.28 4.17 1.57
CA CYS A 35 0.38 3.36 0.55
C CYS A 35 1.07 2.16 1.19
N GLY A 36 0.85 0.97 0.61
CA GLY A 36 1.40 -0.29 1.08
C GLY A 36 2.78 -0.60 0.50
N PHE A 37 3.67 -1.11 1.34
CA PHE A 37 5.01 -1.58 0.97
C PHE A 37 5.24 -2.98 1.55
N ASP A 38 5.29 -3.99 0.68
CA ASP A 38 5.54 -5.37 1.08
C ASP A 38 7.05 -5.66 1.22
N PRO A 39 7.48 -6.33 2.30
CA PRO A 39 8.89 -6.59 2.61
C PRO A 39 9.50 -7.76 1.83
N THR A 40 9.32 -7.75 0.50
CA THR A 40 9.77 -8.80 -0.44
C THR A 40 11.30 -8.90 -0.59
N GLY A 41 12.05 -7.91 -0.08
CA GLY A 41 13.50 -7.91 -0.07
C GLY A 41 14.04 -7.01 1.05
N GLN A 42 15.36 -7.02 1.23
CA GLN A 42 16.03 -6.28 2.30
C GLN A 42 16.05 -4.75 2.08
N SER A 43 15.73 -4.29 0.87
CA SER A 43 15.76 -2.89 0.50
C SER A 43 14.71 -2.56 -0.55
N LEU A 44 14.23 -1.32 -0.51
CA LEU A 44 13.48 -0.75 -1.62
C LEU A 44 14.41 -0.61 -2.83
N THR A 45 13.82 -0.73 -4.01
CA THR A 45 14.44 -0.49 -5.32
C THR A 45 13.84 0.74 -5.99
N VAL A 46 14.43 1.18 -7.11
CA VAL A 46 13.95 2.30 -7.94
C VAL A 46 12.46 2.19 -8.30
N GLY A 47 11.92 0.97 -8.42
CA GLY A 47 10.50 0.75 -8.73
C GLY A 47 9.53 1.32 -7.69
N HIS A 48 9.97 1.51 -6.45
CA HIS A 48 9.15 2.07 -5.37
C HIS A 48 9.18 3.60 -5.34
N LEU A 49 10.15 4.24 -6.04
CA LEU A 49 10.33 5.68 -5.97
C LEU A 49 9.10 6.44 -6.47
N VAL A 50 8.38 5.93 -7.48
CA VAL A 50 7.17 6.58 -7.97
C VAL A 50 6.10 6.74 -6.88
N GLN A 51 5.95 5.71 -6.03
CA GLN A 51 5.03 5.76 -4.89
C GLN A 51 5.52 6.75 -3.84
N ILE A 52 6.81 6.67 -3.47
CA ILE A 52 7.41 7.55 -2.45
C ILE A 52 7.35 9.02 -2.86
N VAL A 53 7.70 9.34 -4.11
CA VAL A 53 7.64 10.71 -4.64
C VAL A 53 6.22 11.22 -4.63
N ARG A 54 5.23 10.38 -4.99
CA ARG A 54 3.82 10.76 -4.91
C ARG A 54 3.38 11.02 -3.48
N MET A 55 3.71 10.13 -2.54
CA MET A 55 3.38 10.34 -1.12
C MET A 55 3.97 11.64 -0.60
N LYS A 56 5.25 11.92 -0.93
CA LYS A 56 5.93 13.15 -0.53
C LYS A 56 5.29 14.40 -1.15
N LEU A 57 4.85 14.32 -2.40
CA LEU A 57 4.13 15.40 -3.05
C LEU A 57 2.80 15.68 -2.33
N LEU A 58 1.98 14.66 -2.08
CA LEU A 58 0.72 14.83 -1.33
C LEU A 58 0.98 15.39 0.08
N GLN A 59 1.99 14.87 0.78
CA GLN A 59 2.39 15.38 2.09
C GLN A 59 2.80 16.87 2.05
N SER A 60 3.51 17.29 1.00
CA SER A 60 3.90 18.70 0.84
C SER A 60 2.72 19.66 0.61
N TYR A 61 1.57 19.13 0.18
CA TYR A 61 0.31 19.88 0.06
C TYR A 61 -0.54 19.80 1.35
N GLY A 62 -0.02 19.17 2.41
CA GLY A 62 -0.66 19.13 3.73
C GLY A 62 -1.56 17.92 3.97
N HIS A 63 -1.59 16.95 3.05
CA HIS A 63 -2.24 15.66 3.27
C HIS A 63 -1.43 14.80 4.25
N HIS A 64 -2.12 13.90 4.97
CA HIS A 64 -1.48 13.05 5.98
C HIS A 64 -1.18 11.64 5.42
N PRO A 65 0.10 11.27 5.21
CA PRO A 65 0.45 9.94 4.73
C PRO A 65 0.47 8.90 5.86
N ILE A 66 -0.12 7.74 5.57
CA ILE A 66 0.08 6.49 6.31
C ILE A 66 0.95 5.57 5.45
N VAL A 67 2.13 5.25 5.95
CA VAL A 67 3.01 4.23 5.40
C VAL A 67 2.61 2.88 5.99
N LEU A 68 2.03 2.01 5.16
CA LEU A 68 1.61 0.68 5.56
C LEU A 68 2.68 -0.34 5.19
N ILE A 69 3.37 -0.87 6.19
CA ILE A 69 4.32 -1.96 6.02
C ILE A 69 3.54 -3.29 5.97
N GLY A 70 3.77 -4.06 4.92
CA GLY A 70 3.08 -5.31 4.63
C GLY A 70 3.64 -6.53 5.36
N GLY A 71 3.84 -6.47 6.68
CA GLY A 71 4.45 -7.57 7.44
C GLY A 71 3.67 -8.88 7.36
N ALA A 72 2.33 -8.83 7.30
CA ALA A 72 1.47 -10.00 7.08
C ALA A 72 1.28 -10.32 5.60
N THR A 73 0.99 -9.31 4.76
CA THR A 73 0.79 -9.51 3.31
C THR A 73 2.03 -10.08 2.64
N GLY A 74 3.22 -9.69 3.07
CA GLY A 74 4.49 -10.26 2.60
C GLY A 74 4.69 -11.74 2.94
N LEU A 75 3.98 -12.29 3.93
CA LEU A 75 4.02 -13.73 4.27
C LEU A 75 3.13 -14.57 3.37
N ILE A 76 2.12 -13.95 2.76
CA ILE A 76 1.21 -14.60 1.81
C ILE A 76 1.75 -14.41 0.39
N GLY A 77 2.15 -13.17 0.07
CA GLY A 77 2.66 -12.74 -1.22
C GLY A 77 1.54 -12.47 -2.23
N ASP A 78 1.58 -11.29 -2.86
CA ASP A 78 0.67 -10.98 -3.96
C ASP A 78 0.92 -11.92 -5.16
N PRO A 79 -0.14 -12.52 -5.74
CA PRO A 79 0.00 -13.45 -6.85
C PRO A 79 0.66 -12.78 -8.06
N LYS A 80 1.44 -13.56 -8.81
CA LYS A 80 1.96 -13.20 -10.12
C LYS A 80 1.45 -14.22 -11.13
N GLN A 81 1.06 -13.76 -12.31
CA GLN A 81 0.58 -14.62 -13.40
C GLN A 81 1.60 -15.71 -13.82
N THR A 82 2.90 -15.46 -13.62
CA THR A 82 3.96 -16.27 -14.22
C THR A 82 4.61 -17.27 -13.29
N SER A 83 4.57 -17.08 -11.96
CA SER A 83 5.13 -18.02 -10.99
C SER A 83 4.68 -17.76 -9.55
N GLU A 84 4.63 -18.83 -8.77
CA GLU A 84 4.40 -18.76 -7.33
C GLU A 84 5.62 -18.15 -6.62
N ARG A 85 5.40 -17.21 -5.69
CA ARG A 85 6.49 -16.55 -4.98
C ARG A 85 7.06 -17.48 -3.92
N LYS A 86 8.38 -17.46 -3.75
CA LYS A 86 9.02 -18.07 -2.58
C LYS A 86 8.62 -17.29 -1.34
N LEU A 87 7.92 -17.96 -0.42
CA LEU A 87 7.50 -17.36 0.84
C LEU A 87 8.73 -17.11 1.74
N LEU A 88 8.78 -15.93 2.34
CA LEU A 88 9.77 -15.60 3.36
C LEU A 88 9.35 -16.22 4.69
N THR A 89 10.31 -16.52 5.56
CA THR A 89 9.98 -16.82 6.96
C THR A 89 9.46 -15.56 7.64
N LEU A 90 8.75 -15.72 8.76
CA LEU A 90 8.25 -14.60 9.54
C LEU A 90 9.39 -13.67 9.97
N GLU A 91 10.48 -14.24 10.46
CA GLU A 91 11.65 -13.50 10.93
C GLU A 91 12.27 -12.68 9.81
N ALA A 92 12.46 -13.28 8.63
CA ALA A 92 13.01 -12.59 7.47
C ALA A 92 12.08 -11.48 6.97
N SER A 93 10.77 -11.71 6.96
CA SER A 93 9.77 -10.70 6.59
C SER A 93 9.79 -9.50 7.54
N LEU A 94 9.83 -9.75 8.86
CA LEU A 94 9.88 -8.70 9.88
C LEU A 94 11.21 -7.93 9.87
N GLU A 95 12.32 -8.60 9.62
CA GLU A 95 13.62 -7.95 9.46
C GLU A 95 13.63 -7.01 8.25
N ASN A 96 13.13 -7.49 7.11
CA ASN A 96 12.98 -6.70 5.89
C ASN A 96 12.03 -5.51 6.12
N ALA A 97 10.90 -5.73 6.80
CA ALA A 97 9.94 -4.70 7.17
C ALA A 97 10.61 -3.56 7.96
N SER A 98 11.42 -3.89 8.97
CA SER A 98 12.16 -2.89 9.75
C SER A 98 13.15 -2.10 8.90
N LYS A 99 13.86 -2.76 7.97
CA LYS A 99 14.80 -2.08 7.04
C LYS A 99 14.08 -1.13 6.10
N ILE A 100 12.96 -1.56 5.53
CA ILE A 100 12.14 -0.76 4.62
C ILE A 100 11.52 0.44 5.35
N GLU A 101 11.01 0.24 6.55
CA GLU A 101 10.47 1.33 7.37
C GLU A 101 11.51 2.41 7.62
N LYS A 102 12.76 2.04 7.96
CA LYS A 102 13.88 3.00 8.11
C LYS A 102 14.12 3.81 6.83
N GLN A 103 14.07 3.17 5.66
CA GLN A 103 14.22 3.87 4.38
C GLN A 103 13.05 4.83 4.12
N LEU A 104 11.82 4.41 4.41
CA LEU A 104 10.64 5.27 4.22
C LEU A 104 10.61 6.44 5.20
N LYS A 105 11.09 6.25 6.44
CA LYS A 105 11.33 7.33 7.42
C LYS A 105 12.31 8.37 6.91
N HIS A 106 13.37 7.96 6.22
CA HIS A 106 14.30 8.90 5.60
C HIS A 106 13.62 9.81 4.56
N PHE A 107 12.67 9.30 3.77
CA PHE A 107 12.03 10.09 2.71
C PHE A 107 10.85 10.96 3.17
N LEU A 108 10.02 10.44 4.08
CA LEU A 108 8.74 11.05 4.51
C LEU A 108 8.81 11.71 5.90
N GLY A 109 9.86 11.42 6.68
CA GLY A 109 10.08 12.00 8.01
C GLY A 109 9.03 11.61 9.05
N GLU A 110 9.02 12.33 10.17
CA GLU A 110 8.12 12.07 11.31
C GLU A 110 6.67 12.53 11.07
N ASN A 111 6.43 13.31 10.00
CA ASN A 111 5.09 13.81 9.63
C ASN A 111 4.27 12.76 8.84
N ALA A 112 4.60 11.48 9.01
CA ALA A 112 3.92 10.34 8.44
C ALA A 112 3.63 9.32 9.54
N THR A 113 2.50 8.63 9.45
CA THR A 113 2.21 7.52 10.36
C THR A 113 2.73 6.23 9.75
N TYR A 114 3.53 5.48 10.51
CA TYR A 114 4.06 4.18 10.11
C TYR A 114 3.30 3.09 10.86
N VAL A 115 2.71 2.15 10.12
CA VAL A 115 1.95 1.03 10.69
C VAL A 115 2.36 -0.26 10.00
N ASN A 116 2.21 -1.39 10.69
CA ASN A 116 2.46 -2.71 10.12
C ASN A 116 1.19 -3.56 10.17
N ASN A 117 0.72 -4.05 9.03
CA ASN A 117 -0.51 -4.86 9.01
C ASN A 117 -0.42 -6.16 9.79
N TYR A 118 0.79 -6.63 10.08
CA TYR A 118 1.01 -7.76 10.97
C TYR A 118 0.42 -7.54 12.37
N ASP A 119 0.39 -6.30 12.86
CA ASP A 119 -0.05 -6.00 14.23
C ASP A 119 -1.51 -6.38 14.48
N TRP A 120 -2.38 -6.24 13.47
CA TRP A 120 -3.78 -6.65 13.57
C TRP A 120 -4.06 -7.98 12.90
N VAL A 121 -3.43 -8.31 11.76
CA VAL A 121 -3.72 -9.55 11.02
C VAL A 121 -3.35 -10.80 11.83
N LYS A 122 -2.25 -10.77 12.61
CA LYS A 122 -1.81 -11.93 13.39
C LYS A 122 -2.83 -12.41 14.45
N ASN A 123 -3.77 -11.55 14.83
CA ASN A 123 -4.76 -11.84 15.86
C ASN A 123 -6.09 -12.33 15.27
N ILE A 124 -6.23 -12.38 13.94
CA ILE A 124 -7.44 -12.87 13.27
C ILE A 124 -7.27 -14.38 13.09
N ASP A 125 -8.14 -15.18 13.71
CA ASP A 125 -8.16 -16.62 13.49
C ASP A 125 -8.80 -16.98 12.15
N MET A 126 -8.50 -18.17 11.64
CA MET A 126 -8.98 -18.62 10.32
C MET A 126 -10.51 -18.64 10.21
N ILE A 127 -11.23 -19.06 11.26
CA ILE A 127 -12.70 -19.12 11.22
C ILE A 127 -13.27 -17.70 11.23
N GLY A 128 -12.76 -16.83 12.09
CA GLY A 128 -13.10 -15.40 12.12
C GLY A 128 -12.86 -14.75 10.76
N PHE A 129 -11.70 -14.99 10.15
CA PHE A 129 -11.38 -14.45 8.83
C PHE A 129 -12.42 -14.84 7.77
N LEU A 130 -12.74 -16.12 7.67
CA LEU A 130 -13.69 -16.65 6.68
C LEU A 130 -15.12 -16.14 6.91
N ARG A 131 -15.55 -16.02 8.18
CA ARG A 131 -16.91 -15.63 8.54
C ARG A 131 -17.15 -14.12 8.46
N ASP A 132 -16.17 -13.31 8.81
CA ASP A 132 -16.36 -11.86 8.92
C ASP A 132 -16.03 -11.17 7.61
N TYR A 133 -14.96 -11.61 6.94
CA TYR A 133 -14.48 -11.02 5.68
C TYR A 133 -14.80 -11.91 4.48
N GLY A 134 -14.52 -13.21 4.57
CA GLY A 134 -14.69 -14.15 3.44
C GLY A 134 -16.10 -14.15 2.85
N LYS A 135 -17.14 -14.04 3.67
CA LYS A 135 -18.55 -13.99 3.22
C LYS A 135 -18.89 -12.80 2.31
N GLN A 136 -18.09 -11.74 2.31
CA GLN A 136 -18.33 -10.53 1.51
C GLN A 136 -17.84 -10.69 0.05
N PHE A 137 -17.10 -11.76 -0.25
CA PHE A 137 -16.51 -12.00 -1.56
C PHE A 137 -17.00 -13.32 -2.14
N SER A 138 -17.66 -13.25 -3.30
CA SER A 138 -18.00 -14.46 -4.05
C SER A 138 -16.78 -14.97 -4.81
N ILE A 139 -16.67 -16.30 -4.95
CA ILE A 139 -15.58 -16.93 -5.72
C ILE A 139 -15.55 -16.40 -7.15
N ASN A 140 -16.72 -16.27 -7.79
CA ASN A 140 -16.81 -15.76 -9.18
C ASN A 140 -16.27 -14.33 -9.31
N TYR A 141 -16.54 -13.47 -8.31
CA TYR A 141 -15.99 -12.12 -8.30
C TYR A 141 -14.46 -12.11 -8.20
N MET A 142 -13.89 -13.00 -7.37
CA MET A 142 -12.43 -13.11 -7.21
C MET A 142 -11.74 -13.62 -8.47
N LEU A 143 -12.33 -14.62 -9.14
CA LEU A 143 -11.79 -15.20 -10.37
C LEU A 143 -11.80 -14.22 -11.56
N ALA A 144 -12.76 -13.28 -11.58
CA ALA A 144 -12.88 -12.28 -12.64
C ALA A 144 -11.82 -11.14 -12.57
N LYS A 145 -10.87 -11.19 -11.63
CA LYS A 145 -9.82 -10.17 -11.49
C LYS A 145 -8.66 -10.43 -12.44
N ASP A 146 -8.23 -9.38 -13.13
CA ASP A 146 -7.08 -9.42 -14.06
C ASP A 146 -5.79 -9.97 -13.42
N THR A 147 -5.61 -9.78 -12.12
CA THR A 147 -4.43 -10.26 -11.38
C THR A 147 -4.41 -11.78 -11.16
N VAL A 148 -5.58 -12.42 -11.28
CA VAL A 148 -5.77 -13.87 -11.12
C VAL A 148 -5.83 -14.57 -12.49
N SER A 149 -6.26 -13.84 -13.52
CA SER A 149 -6.47 -14.33 -14.89
C SER A 149 -5.19 -14.32 -15.72
#